data_AF-A0A2N8P0N3-F1
#
_entry.id   AF-A0A2N8P0N3-F1
#
_cell.length_a   1.000
_cell.length_b   1.000
_cell.length_c   1.000
_cell.angle_alpha   90.00
_cell.angle_beta   90.00
_cell.angle_gamma   90.00
#
_symmetry.space_group_name_H-M   'P 1'
#
loop_
_entity.id
_entity.type
_entity.pdbx_description
1 polymer ?
#
loop_
_entity_poly.entity_id
_entity_poly.type
_entity_poly.pdbx_seq_one_letter_code
_entity_poly.pdbx_strand_id
1 'polypeptide(L)'
;MERHHVVTAVESALAEVLERPVSGLTEDVRLFEDLHLDSTSVLEMLMALEDAIDISVDPESLDMDDFKSVGTLTDYVLSQQAPSGV
;
A
#
# COMPACT_ATOMS: atom_id res chain seq x y z
N MET A 1 8.59 10.07 -7.13
CA MET A 1 8.26 8.79 -7.79
C MET A 1 7.07 8.98 -8.72
N GLU A 2 6.91 8.11 -9.71
CA GLU A 2 5.67 8.02 -10.48
C GLU A 2 4.68 7.09 -9.77
N ARG A 3 3.39 7.42 -9.80
CA ARG A 3 2.32 6.63 -9.16
C ARG A 3 2.35 5.16 -9.57
N HIS A 4 2.67 4.88 -10.84
CA HIS A 4 2.78 3.52 -11.36
C HIS A 4 3.79 2.67 -10.59
N HIS A 5 4.91 3.25 -10.18
CA HIS A 5 5.95 2.54 -9.41
C HIS A 5 5.45 2.11 -8.03
N VAL A 6 4.69 3.00 -7.36
CA VAL A 6 4.07 2.70 -6.07
C VAL A 6 3.03 1.59 -6.21
N VAL A 7 2.18 1.64 -7.24
CA VAL A 7 1.19 0.58 -7.50
C VAL A 7 1.87 -0.77 -7.74
N THR A 8 2.99 -0.80 -8.48
CA THR A 8 3.77 -2.04 -8.68
C THR A 8 4.35 -2.57 -7.37
N ALA A 9 4.88 -1.70 -6.51
CA ALA A 9 5.38 -2.09 -5.20
C ALA A 9 4.25 -2.64 -4.30
N VAL A 10 3.10 -1.96 -4.28
CA VAL A 10 1.88 -2.39 -3.60
C VAL A 10 1.40 -3.75 -4.13
N GLU A 11 1.39 -3.96 -5.45
CA GLU A 11 1.01 -5.24 -6.06
C GLU A 11 1.95 -6.38 -5.63
N SER A 12 3.25 -6.13 -5.59
CA SER A 12 4.24 -7.10 -5.10
C SER A 12 4.04 -7.43 -3.62
N ALA A 13 3.92 -6.41 -2.77
CA ALA A 13 3.68 -6.58 -1.34
C ALA A 13 2.37 -7.35 -1.06
N LEU A 14 1.30 -7.03 -1.79
CA LEU A 14 0.03 -7.74 -1.70
C LEU A 14 0.15 -9.20 -2.15
N ALA A 15 0.93 -9.48 -3.20
CA ALA A 15 1.10 -10.85 -3.69
C ALA A 15 1.85 -11.73 -2.68
N GLU A 16 2.81 -11.15 -1.96
CA GLU A 16 3.54 -11.83 -0.88
C GLU A 16 2.61 -12.11 0.30
N VAL A 17 1.89 -11.11 0.79
CA VAL A 17 1.02 -11.22 1.97
C VAL A 17 -0.20 -12.11 1.72
N LEU A 18 -0.82 -12.01 0.54
CA LEU A 18 -1.98 -12.84 0.21
C LEU A 18 -1.59 -14.25 -0.24
N GLU A 19 -0.29 -14.56 -0.28
CA GLU A 19 0.28 -15.82 -0.76
C GLU A 19 -0.26 -16.24 -2.15
N ARG A 20 -0.62 -15.26 -2.98
CA ARG A 20 -1.23 -15.49 -4.29
C ARG A 20 -0.82 -14.40 -5.28
N PRO A 21 -0.74 -14.73 -6.58
CA PRO A 21 -0.48 -13.73 -7.59
C PRO A 21 -1.62 -12.70 -7.62
N VAL A 22 -1.25 -11.45 -7.38
CA VAL A 22 -2.09 -10.27 -7.61
C VAL A 22 -1.64 -9.70 -8.95
N SER A 23 -2.57 -9.48 -9.87
CA SER A 23 -2.26 -8.99 -11.21
C SER A 23 -3.38 -8.10 -11.70
N GLY A 24 -3.02 -6.97 -12.30
CA GLY A 24 -4.01 -6.01 -12.81
C GLY A 24 -4.68 -5.25 -11.68
N LEU A 25 -3.94 -4.98 -10.61
CA LEU A 25 -4.42 -4.16 -9.52
C LEU A 25 -4.77 -2.76 -10.06
N THR A 26 -6.02 -2.36 -9.88
CA THR A 26 -6.49 -1.01 -10.24
C THR A 26 -6.68 -0.19 -8.99
N GLU A 27 -6.61 1.14 -9.11
CA GLU A 27 -6.76 2.09 -7.99
C GLU A 27 -8.14 1.97 -7.29
N ASP A 28 -9.14 1.40 -7.97
CA ASP A 28 -10.49 1.18 -7.46
C ASP A 28 -10.62 -0.11 -6.61
N VAL A 29 -9.62 -0.99 -6.64
CA VAL A 29 -9.64 -2.25 -5.87
C VAL A 29 -9.63 -1.96 -4.39
N ARG A 30 -10.62 -2.50 -3.68
CA ARG A 30 -10.79 -2.31 -2.23
C ARG A 30 -9.98 -3.33 -1.44
N LEU A 31 -9.06 -2.87 -0.61
CA LEU A 31 -8.13 -3.73 0.13
C LEU A 31 -8.87 -4.67 1.11
N PHE A 32 -9.84 -4.15 1.84
CA PHE A 32 -10.63 -4.96 2.78
C PHE A 32 -11.75 -5.77 2.11
N GLU A 33 -12.49 -5.20 1.15
CA GLU A 33 -13.67 -5.85 0.59
C GLU A 33 -13.34 -6.80 -0.57
N ASP A 34 -12.42 -6.42 -1.46
CA ASP A 34 -12.06 -7.23 -2.63
C ASP A 34 -10.89 -8.17 -2.33
N LEU A 35 -9.89 -7.71 -1.58
CA LEU A 35 -8.71 -8.52 -1.22
C LEU A 35 -8.83 -9.22 0.13
N HIS A 36 -9.86 -8.93 0.93
CA HIS A 36 -10.06 -9.51 2.26
C HIS A 36 -8.83 -9.39 3.17
N LEU A 37 -8.17 -8.22 3.14
CA LEU A 37 -7.05 -7.97 4.03
C LEU A 37 -7.49 -7.93 5.50
N ASP A 38 -6.76 -8.65 6.34
CA ASP A 38 -6.89 -8.58 7.80
C ASP A 38 -5.90 -7.55 8.38
N SER A 39 -6.12 -7.12 9.62
CA SER A 39 -5.22 -6.16 10.29
C SER A 39 -3.76 -6.64 10.37
N THR A 40 -3.56 -7.95 10.51
CA THR A 40 -2.22 -8.56 10.46
C THR A 40 -1.61 -8.46 9.06
N SER A 41 -2.37 -8.83 8.03
CA SER A 41 -1.94 -8.75 6.63
C SER A 41 -1.64 -7.31 6.20
N VAL A 42 -2.39 -6.33 6.71
CA VAL A 42 -2.11 -4.91 6.48
C VAL A 42 -0.74 -4.52 7.02
N LEU A 43 -0.41 -4.89 8.26
CA LEU A 43 0.91 -4.61 8.83
C LEU A 43 2.05 -5.28 8.05
N GLU A 44 1.88 -6.53 7.64
CA GLU A 44 2.85 -7.24 6.80
C GLU A 44 3.05 -6.56 5.45
N MET A 45 1.95 -6.11 4.83
CA MET A 45 1.97 -5.39 3.57
C MET A 45 2.71 -4.06 3.70
N LEU A 46 2.47 -3.31 4.77
CA LEU A 46 3.17 -2.06 5.05
C LEU A 46 4.67 -2.30 5.17
N MET A 47 5.10 -3.29 5.95
CA MET A 47 6.53 -3.61 6.10
C MET A 47 7.19 -3.99 4.76
N ALA A 48 6.52 -4.80 3.94
CA ALA A 48 7.00 -5.16 2.61
C ALA A 48 7.06 -3.95 1.67
N LEU A 49 6.08 -3.05 1.76
CA LEU A 49 6.05 -1.82 0.99
C LEU A 49 7.16 -0.84 1.41
N GLU A 50 7.38 -0.68 2.72
CA GLU A 50 8.48 0.12 3.29
C GLU A 50 9.84 -0.33 2.76
N ASP A 51 10.10 -1.64 2.73
CA ASP A 51 11.33 -2.22 2.18
C ASP A 51 11.45 -2.01 0.66
N ALA A 52 10.35 -2.17 -0.07
CA ALA A 52 10.35 -2.10 -1.53
C ALA A 52 10.64 -0.69 -2.10
N ILE A 53 10.20 0.36 -1.41
CA ILE A 53 10.34 1.75 -1.88
C ILE A 53 11.09 2.67 -0.90
N ASP A 54 11.73 2.07 0.12
CA ASP A 54 12.52 2.75 1.16
C ASP A 54 11.75 3.91 1.81
N ILE A 55 10.54 3.61 2.29
CA ILE A 55 9.66 4.57 2.97
C ILE A 55 9.47 4.21 4.43
N SER A 56 8.98 5.17 5.21
CA SER A 56 8.49 4.91 6.55
C SER A 56 7.01 5.28 6.62
N VAL A 57 6.18 4.29 6.90
CA VAL A 57 4.74 4.41 7.03
C VAL A 57 4.40 4.27 8.51
N ASP A 58 3.69 5.26 9.05
CA ASP A 58 3.25 5.19 10.44
C ASP A 58 1.84 4.58 10.52
N PRO A 59 1.69 3.33 11.01
CA PRO A 59 0.39 2.69 11.14
C PRO A 59 -0.55 3.41 12.10
N GLU A 60 -0.05 4.24 13.02
CA GLU A 60 -0.89 5.05 13.90
C GLU A 60 -1.46 6.29 13.20
N SER A 61 -0.81 6.74 12.12
CA SER A 61 -1.24 7.87 11.30
C SER A 61 -2.12 7.44 10.11
N LEU A 62 -2.33 6.14 9.92
CA LEU A 62 -3.16 5.59 8.86
C LEU A 62 -4.60 5.42 9.33
N ASP A 63 -5.52 6.00 8.58
CA ASP A 63 -6.96 5.85 8.83
C ASP A 63 -7.56 4.72 7.98
N MET A 64 -8.77 4.28 8.35
CA MET A 64 -9.53 3.31 7.55
C MET A 64 -9.77 3.79 6.12
N ASP A 65 -9.79 5.10 5.89
CA ASP A 65 -9.95 5.67 4.55
C ASP A 65 -8.70 5.47 3.67
N ASP A 66 -7.50 5.48 4.23
CA ASP A 66 -6.24 5.23 3.48
C ASP A 66 -6.16 3.78 2.99
N PHE A 67 -6.76 2.87 3.74
CA PHE A 67 -6.86 1.46 3.38
C PHE A 67 -8.13 1.11 2.61
N LYS A 68 -8.92 2.11 2.19
CA LYS A 68 -10.18 1.86 1.47
C LYS A 68 -9.93 1.23 0.11
N SER A 69 -8.94 1.72 -0.61
CA SER A 69 -8.54 1.17 -1.91
C SER A 69 -7.05 1.34 -2.16
N VAL A 70 -6.56 0.62 -3.15
CA VAL A 70 -5.18 0.71 -3.63
C VAL A 70 -4.81 2.14 -4.02
N GLY A 71 -5.76 2.87 -4.63
CA GLY A 71 -5.58 4.27 -5.01
C GLY A 71 -5.32 5.16 -3.81
N THR A 72 -6.11 5.04 -2.74
CA THR A 72 -5.92 5.86 -1.54
C THR A 72 -4.59 5.55 -0.85
N LEU A 73 -4.24 4.27 -0.72
CA LEU A 73 -2.95 3.86 -0.14
C LEU A 73 -1.77 4.39 -0.96
N THR A 74 -1.90 4.31 -2.29
CA THR A 74 -0.89 4.85 -3.21
C THR A 74 -0.74 6.36 -3.05
N ASP A 75 -1.83 7.10 -2.87
CA ASP A 75 -1.82 8.55 -2.65
C ASP A 75 -1.17 8.92 -1.31
N TYR A 76 -1.47 8.16 -0.26
CA TYR A 76 -0.84 8.27 1.05
C TYR A 76 0.69 8.09 0.96
N VAL A 77 1.13 7.02 0.29
CA VAL A 77 2.55 6.72 0.08
C VAL A 77 3.27 7.82 -0.71
N LEU A 78 2.63 8.31 -1.77
CA LEU A 78 3.17 9.43 -2.55
C LEU A 78 3.29 10.71 -1.70
N SER A 79 2.37 10.92 -0.76
CA SER A 79 2.40 12.04 0.17
C SER A 79 3.53 11.92 1.20
N GLN A 80 3.80 10.71 1.72
CA GLN A 80 4.93 10.43 2.62
C GLN A 80 6.29 10.59 1.92
N GLN A 81 6.34 10.33 0.62
CA GLN A 81 7.52 10.50 -0.23
C GLN A 81 7.74 11.95 -0.68
N ALA A 82 6.76 12.84 -0.48
CA ALA A 82 7.02 14.25 -0.63
C ALA A 82 8.12 14.61 0.38
N PRO A 83 9.23 15.21 -0.06
CA PRO A 83 10.34 15.48 0.84
C PRO A 83 9.78 16.33 1.98
N SER A 84 9.82 15.77 3.19
CA SER A 84 9.79 16.56 4.42
C SER A 84 11.06 17.41 4.44
N GLY A 85 11.04 18.45 3.60
CA GLY A 85 12.06 19.46 3.47
C GLY A 85 11.54 20.73 4.12
N VAL A 86 11.79 20.87 5.41
CA VAL A 86 12.08 22.14 6.07
C VAL A 86 12.92 21.90 7.32
#